data_AF-A0A0G1GIB1-F1
#
_entry.id   AF-A0A0G1GIB1-F1
#
_cell.length_a   1.000
_cell.length_b   1.000
_cell.length_c   1.000
_cell.angle_alpha   90.00
_cell.angle_beta   90.00
_cell.angle_gamma   90.00
#
_symmetry.space_group_name_H-M   'P 1'
#
loop_
_entity.id
_entity.type
_entity.pdbx_description
1 polymer ?
#
loop_
_entity_poly.entity_id
_entity_poly.type
_entity_poly.pdbx_seq_one_letter_code
_entity_poly.pdbx_strand_id
1 'polypeptide(L)'
;MVHNEIREKFLKFFESRGHKLVPSSSLLPTDPSVLFTTAGMQQFKPYYTGQADAQEDFGSLNAVSIQKCIRTSAIGEVGDESHLTFFEMLGNFSFGGYWKKEAIEYAHEFITKELGLNIDYVSVFEGENGIPADTESEKIWKSIDPTLEVRRFGREDNFWGPTGEEGPCGPSTEVFVKGIKYEIWNIVFNEFYCSKDKKFTPLDIKGIDTGMGLERLTSAVQNKSNIFETDLFEPLMSLLPDLIDIRKKRVISDHLRAAVFLLTDGVLASNKEQGYILRRLLRRAMVYENQANLPPHIFEDIIAKIIEIYGNEYSELKAKKDEIMNSYHTESNKFMKALSSGIKELEKTTVIDSESAFKLYESYGLPFEVIKEVGAEKASSLTREGFEMERKRHQEISRAGAEKKFGGHGIVEGDLTAANKEEMWQKTRLHTATHIIVAALKKVLKQDLPQAGSDINAERLRFDFTFPRKLTDDELREAEKIANQIVEQDVVVTKTEMPYEDAIKSGAAGFFKLKYPPMVKVFTIGPDTGYFSREICGGPHVSRTAEIGRIKITKEESVSGGNRRIRAVIE
;
A
#
# COMPACT_ATOMS: atom_id res chain seq x y z
N MET A 1 -34.16 2.74 6.21
CA MET A 1 -33.05 3.18 7.07
C MET A 1 -31.86 3.48 6.18
N VAL A 2 -31.24 4.64 6.34
CA VAL A 2 -30.04 5.05 5.58
C VAL A 2 -28.78 4.50 6.23
N HIS A 3 -27.67 4.46 5.49
CA HIS A 3 -26.40 3.89 5.96
C HIS A 3 -25.91 4.44 7.31
N ASN A 4 -26.09 5.75 7.57
CA ASN A 4 -25.70 6.38 8.84
C ASN A 4 -26.52 5.86 10.04
N GLU A 5 -27.83 5.67 9.85
CA GLU A 5 -28.71 5.09 10.87
C GLU A 5 -28.33 3.63 11.15
N ILE A 6 -27.91 2.88 10.13
CA ILE A 6 -27.42 1.50 10.28
C ILE A 6 -26.14 1.47 11.12
N ARG A 7 -25.16 2.34 10.84
CA ARG A 7 -23.93 2.46 11.63
C ARG A 7 -24.25 2.76 13.09
N GLU A 8 -25.06 3.79 13.34
CA GLU A 8 -25.40 4.22 14.70
C GLU A 8 -26.14 3.11 15.47
N LYS A 9 -27.11 2.44 14.82
CA LYS A 9 -27.87 1.35 15.43
C LYS A 9 -26.98 0.16 15.77
N PHE A 10 -26.04 -0.21 14.90
CA PHE A 10 -25.06 -1.27 15.18
C PHE A 10 -24.18 -0.93 16.39
N LEU A 11 -23.60 0.26 16.41
CA LEU A 11 -22.72 0.69 17.51
C LEU A 11 -23.47 0.73 18.85
N LYS A 12 -24.67 1.33 18.90
CA LYS A 12 -25.50 1.39 20.12
C LYS A 12 -25.95 0.01 20.59
N PHE A 13 -26.28 -0.89 19.66
CA PHE A 13 -26.70 -2.24 19.98
C PHE A 13 -25.63 -2.99 20.78
N PHE A 14 -24.37 -2.91 20.35
CA PHE A 14 -23.25 -3.55 21.04
C PHE A 14 -22.76 -2.75 22.27
N GLU A 15 -22.78 -1.42 22.23
CA GLU A 15 -22.45 -0.61 23.41
C GLU A 15 -23.40 -0.91 24.59
N SER A 16 -24.70 -1.08 24.32
CA SER A 16 -25.68 -1.48 25.34
C SER A 16 -25.45 -2.88 25.93
N ARG A 17 -24.58 -3.69 25.30
CA ARG A 17 -24.18 -5.04 25.72
C ARG A 17 -22.76 -5.08 26.32
N GLY A 18 -22.19 -3.91 26.61
CA GLY A 18 -20.89 -3.78 27.28
C GLY A 18 -19.69 -3.82 26.33
N HIS A 19 -19.89 -3.75 25.02
CA HIS A 19 -18.79 -3.59 24.07
C HIS A 19 -18.26 -2.16 24.10
N LYS A 20 -16.93 -2.01 24.17
CA LYS A 20 -16.29 -0.71 24.02
C LYS A 20 -16.25 -0.31 22.56
N LEU A 21 -16.72 0.91 22.24
CA LEU A 21 -16.49 1.49 20.93
C LEU A 21 -14.99 1.76 20.71
N VAL A 22 -14.43 1.13 19.68
CA VAL A 22 -13.05 1.33 19.23
C VAL A 22 -13.07 1.94 17.83
N PRO A 23 -12.38 3.07 17.59
CA PRO A 23 -12.31 3.71 16.27
C PRO A 23 -11.70 2.79 15.20
N SER A 24 -12.00 3.06 13.93
CA SER A 24 -11.32 2.42 12.80
C SER A 24 -9.82 2.71 12.84
N SER A 25 -8.99 1.68 12.72
CA SER A 25 -7.56 1.83 12.40
C SER A 25 -7.36 2.32 10.96
N SER A 26 -6.12 2.72 10.65
CA SER A 26 -5.71 3.07 9.29
C SER A 26 -5.85 1.88 8.33
N LEU A 27 -6.08 2.18 7.05
CA LEU A 27 -5.93 1.26 5.94
C LEU A 27 -4.49 0.78 5.75
N LEU A 28 -3.51 1.46 6.38
CA LEU A 28 -2.10 1.08 6.41
C LEU A 28 -1.81 0.31 7.71
N PRO A 29 -1.79 -1.04 7.66
CA PRO A 29 -1.58 -1.84 8.86
C PRO A 29 -0.12 -1.74 9.32
N THR A 30 0.09 -1.96 10.61
CA THR A 30 1.44 -2.09 11.19
C THR A 30 2.07 -3.46 10.90
N ASP A 31 1.26 -4.45 10.54
CA ASP A 31 1.68 -5.79 10.14
C ASP A 31 2.31 -5.77 8.74
N PRO A 32 3.63 -6.03 8.60
CA PRO A 32 4.32 -5.94 7.31
C PRO A 32 3.98 -7.09 6.35
N SER A 33 3.26 -8.13 6.80
CA SER A 33 2.86 -9.25 5.95
C SER A 33 1.63 -8.95 5.08
N VAL A 34 0.95 -7.83 5.34
CA VAL A 34 -0.25 -7.39 4.64
C VAL A 34 -0.08 -5.99 4.09
N LEU A 35 -0.59 -5.76 2.88
CA LEU A 35 -0.44 -4.47 2.21
C LEU A 35 -1.42 -3.41 2.73
N PHE A 36 -2.63 -3.85 3.09
CA PHE A 36 -3.72 -3.03 3.58
C PHE A 36 -4.46 -3.74 4.71
N THR A 37 -5.21 -2.96 5.48
CA THR A 37 -6.24 -3.49 6.39
C THR A 37 -7.38 -4.06 5.55
N THR A 38 -7.56 -5.38 5.57
CA THR A 38 -8.52 -6.17 4.80
C THR A 38 -9.71 -6.67 5.63
N ALA A 39 -9.61 -6.59 6.96
CA ALA A 39 -10.63 -7.03 7.92
C ALA A 39 -10.60 -6.24 9.24
N GLY A 40 -11.77 -6.15 9.90
CA GLY A 40 -11.95 -5.51 11.20
C GLY A 40 -11.08 -6.07 12.30
N MET A 41 -10.87 -7.38 12.30
CA MET A 41 -10.12 -8.09 13.34
C MET A 41 -8.64 -7.74 13.40
N GLN A 42 -8.04 -7.22 12.32
CA GLN A 42 -6.59 -7.06 12.23
C GLN A 42 -6.02 -6.15 13.32
N GLN A 43 -6.74 -5.07 13.68
CA GLN A 43 -6.34 -4.19 14.77
C GLN A 43 -6.44 -4.84 16.15
N PHE A 44 -7.11 -6.00 16.25
CA PHE A 44 -7.35 -6.72 17.49
C PHE A 44 -6.55 -8.02 17.63
N LYS A 45 -5.73 -8.39 16.63
CA LYS A 45 -4.84 -9.57 16.70
C LYS A 45 -4.05 -9.70 18.02
N PRO A 46 -3.45 -8.63 18.59
CA PRO A 46 -2.67 -8.73 19.81
C PRO A 46 -3.47 -9.22 21.03
N TYR A 47 -4.77 -8.92 21.09
CA TYR A 47 -5.64 -9.29 22.22
C TYR A 47 -6.01 -10.77 22.22
N TYR A 48 -6.22 -11.37 21.05
CA TYR A 48 -6.45 -12.83 20.95
C TYR A 48 -5.20 -13.65 21.28
N THR A 49 -4.01 -13.06 21.12
CA THR A 49 -2.72 -13.73 21.35
C THR A 49 -2.12 -13.45 22.72
N GLY A 50 -2.81 -12.65 23.56
CA GLY A 50 -2.32 -12.25 24.88
C GLY A 50 -1.12 -11.28 24.86
N GLN A 51 -0.82 -10.68 23.71
CA GLN A 51 0.24 -9.66 23.58
C GLN A 51 -0.24 -8.27 24.06
N ALA A 52 -1.55 -8.05 24.09
CA ALA A 52 -2.21 -6.87 24.64
C ALA A 52 -3.39 -7.30 25.53
N ASP A 53 -3.79 -6.44 26.46
CA ASP A 53 -4.88 -6.70 27.40
C ASP A 53 -6.05 -5.75 27.16
N ALA A 54 -7.19 -6.31 26.74
CA ALA A 54 -8.36 -5.53 26.40
C ALA A 54 -9.01 -4.88 27.63
N GLN A 55 -8.91 -5.51 28.80
CA GLN A 55 -9.44 -4.95 30.04
C GLN A 55 -8.63 -3.74 30.50
N GLU A 56 -7.31 -3.77 30.31
CA GLU A 56 -6.43 -2.63 30.59
C GLU A 56 -6.60 -1.51 29.55
N ASP A 57 -6.61 -1.84 28.26
CA ASP A 57 -6.61 -0.85 27.18
C ASP A 57 -7.99 -0.23 26.92
N PHE A 58 -9.06 -1.01 27.04
CA PHE A 58 -10.42 -0.60 26.67
C PHE A 58 -11.38 -0.51 27.85
N GLY A 59 -11.03 -1.09 29.00
CA GLY A 59 -11.94 -1.24 30.13
C GLY A 59 -13.03 -2.31 29.88
N SER A 60 -12.90 -3.13 28.84
CA SER A 60 -13.85 -4.19 28.50
C SER A 60 -13.15 -5.30 27.72
N LEU A 61 -13.56 -6.55 27.96
CA LEU A 61 -13.15 -7.71 27.16
C LEU A 61 -13.83 -7.77 25.78
N ASN A 62 -14.73 -6.82 25.50
CA ASN A 62 -15.54 -6.77 24.29
C ASN A 62 -15.36 -5.43 23.59
N ALA A 63 -15.25 -5.45 22.26
CA ALA A 63 -15.10 -4.25 21.45
C ALA A 63 -16.07 -4.24 20.27
N VAL A 64 -16.48 -3.05 19.84
CA VAL A 64 -17.25 -2.83 18.61
C VAL A 64 -16.55 -1.79 17.76
N SER A 65 -16.44 -2.04 16.45
CA SER A 65 -15.84 -1.08 15.51
C SER A 65 -16.51 -1.13 14.14
N ILE A 66 -16.35 -0.05 13.39
CA ILE A 66 -16.62 -0.01 11.95
C ILE A 66 -15.29 0.27 11.27
N GLN A 67 -14.66 -0.78 10.74
CA GLN A 67 -13.31 -0.70 10.20
C GLN A 67 -13.35 -0.42 8.69
N LYS A 68 -12.61 0.61 8.27
CA LYS A 68 -12.26 0.85 6.86
C LYS A 68 -11.41 -0.31 6.33
N CYS A 69 -11.83 -0.96 5.25
CA CYS A 69 -11.14 -2.11 4.67
C CYS A 69 -10.85 -1.90 3.17
N ILE A 70 -9.72 -2.44 2.70
CA ILE A 70 -9.40 -2.57 1.28
C ILE A 70 -9.07 -4.03 0.94
N ARG A 71 -9.69 -4.57 -0.12
CA ARG A 71 -9.38 -5.89 -0.67
C ARG A 71 -8.91 -5.78 -2.12
N THR A 72 -7.65 -6.12 -2.36
CA THR A 72 -7.05 -6.04 -3.70
C THR A 72 -7.35 -7.25 -4.59
N SER A 73 -7.72 -8.39 -3.99
CA SER A 73 -8.11 -9.60 -4.70
C SER A 73 -9.39 -9.38 -5.51
N ALA A 74 -10.34 -8.60 -4.99
CA ALA A 74 -11.64 -8.36 -5.60
C ALA A 74 -11.65 -7.28 -6.72
N ILE A 75 -10.53 -6.63 -7.02
CA ILE A 75 -10.49 -5.50 -7.96
C ILE A 75 -10.95 -5.91 -9.37
N GLY A 76 -10.74 -7.17 -9.77
CA GLY A 76 -11.16 -7.67 -11.09
C GLY A 76 -12.68 -7.80 -11.21
N GLU A 77 -13.32 -8.17 -10.12
CA GLU A 77 -14.75 -8.46 -9.97
C GLU A 77 -15.58 -7.19 -9.76
N VAL A 78 -14.95 -6.11 -9.25
CA VAL A 78 -15.61 -4.79 -9.11
C VAL A 78 -16.30 -4.38 -10.41
N GLY A 79 -17.54 -3.93 -10.26
CA GLY A 79 -18.47 -3.62 -11.34
C GLY A 79 -19.65 -4.58 -11.41
N ASP A 80 -19.57 -5.72 -10.72
CA ASP A 80 -20.70 -6.61 -10.50
C ASP A 80 -21.71 -6.05 -9.47
N GLU A 81 -22.55 -6.90 -8.88
CA GLU A 81 -23.60 -6.50 -7.95
C GLU A 81 -23.15 -6.38 -6.47
N SER A 82 -21.94 -6.84 -6.12
CA SER A 82 -21.60 -7.12 -4.71
C SER A 82 -20.12 -6.96 -4.29
N HIS A 83 -19.19 -6.81 -5.22
CA HIS A 83 -17.76 -6.67 -4.94
C HIS A 83 -17.29 -5.22 -4.94
N LEU A 84 -16.42 -4.91 -3.99
CA LEU A 84 -15.86 -3.59 -3.74
C LEU A 84 -14.36 -3.67 -3.48
N THR A 85 -13.64 -2.61 -3.87
CA THR A 85 -12.23 -2.45 -3.50
C THR A 85 -12.12 -1.94 -2.07
N PHE A 86 -12.90 -0.91 -1.73
CA PHE A 86 -13.00 -0.33 -0.39
C PHE A 86 -14.38 -0.63 0.16
N PHE A 87 -14.49 -0.97 1.44
CA PHE A 87 -15.76 -1.14 2.13
C PHE A 87 -15.59 -0.96 3.63
N GLU A 88 -16.69 -0.79 4.34
CA GLU A 88 -16.69 -0.72 5.80
C GLU A 88 -17.14 -2.06 6.39
N MET A 89 -16.37 -2.57 7.34
CA MET A 89 -16.66 -3.81 8.04
C MET A 89 -17.13 -3.48 9.47
N LEU A 90 -18.43 -3.68 9.70
CA LEU A 90 -19.02 -3.66 11.03
C LEU A 90 -18.58 -4.93 11.75
N GLY A 91 -18.00 -4.79 12.94
CA GLY A 91 -17.51 -5.94 13.70
C GLY A 91 -17.72 -5.77 15.19
N ASN A 92 -18.07 -6.88 15.84
CA ASN A 92 -18.09 -7.02 17.29
C ASN A 92 -17.12 -8.13 17.69
N PHE A 93 -16.27 -7.82 18.66
CA PHE A 93 -15.12 -8.63 19.04
C PHE A 93 -15.19 -8.98 20.51
N SER A 94 -14.76 -10.19 20.86
CA SER A 94 -14.66 -10.69 22.24
C SER A 94 -13.29 -11.31 22.44
N PHE A 95 -12.61 -10.93 23.50
CA PHE A 95 -11.30 -11.45 23.91
C PHE A 95 -11.46 -12.30 25.17
N GLY A 96 -12.37 -13.29 25.11
CA GLY A 96 -12.75 -14.12 26.25
C GLY A 96 -13.93 -13.60 27.09
N GLY A 97 -14.64 -12.55 26.63
CA GLY A 97 -15.79 -11.99 27.34
C GLY A 97 -17.11 -12.76 27.15
N TYR A 98 -17.34 -13.29 25.95
CA TYR A 98 -18.45 -14.19 25.59
C TYR A 98 -18.06 -15.12 24.44
N TRP A 99 -18.89 -16.14 24.17
CA TRP A 99 -18.61 -17.19 23.19
C TRP A 99 -19.73 -17.37 22.15
N LYS A 100 -19.76 -18.53 21.48
CA LYS A 100 -20.63 -18.84 20.34
C LYS A 100 -22.10 -18.54 20.61
N LYS A 101 -22.60 -18.93 21.80
CA LYS A 101 -24.02 -18.78 22.13
C LYS A 101 -24.44 -17.32 22.08
N GLU A 102 -23.77 -16.47 22.83
CA GLU A 102 -24.09 -15.05 22.87
C GLU A 102 -23.82 -14.38 21.51
N ALA A 103 -22.74 -14.76 20.82
CA ALA A 103 -22.42 -14.21 19.49
C ALA A 103 -23.55 -14.47 18.48
N ILE A 104 -24.07 -15.70 18.43
CA ILE A 104 -25.16 -16.11 17.54
C ILE A 104 -26.48 -15.46 17.97
N GLU A 105 -26.78 -15.40 19.26
CA GLU A 105 -27.97 -14.72 19.79
C GLU A 105 -27.97 -13.23 19.42
N TYR A 106 -26.83 -12.55 19.54
CA TYR A 106 -26.68 -11.14 19.15
C TYR A 106 -26.86 -10.93 17.65
N ALA A 107 -26.26 -11.79 16.81
CA ALA A 107 -26.43 -11.70 15.37
C ALA A 107 -27.89 -11.90 14.95
N HIS A 108 -28.55 -12.94 15.48
CA HIS A 108 -29.96 -13.19 15.24
C HIS A 108 -30.82 -12.00 15.67
N GLU A 109 -30.63 -11.50 16.90
CA GLU A 109 -31.41 -10.39 17.43
C GLU A 109 -31.22 -9.10 16.63
N PHE A 110 -29.99 -8.77 16.25
CA PHE A 110 -29.73 -7.57 15.47
C PHE A 110 -30.38 -7.65 14.07
N ILE A 111 -30.21 -8.77 13.36
CA ILE A 111 -30.79 -8.93 12.02
C ILE A 111 -32.32 -8.93 12.08
N THR A 112 -32.92 -9.69 13.00
CA THR A 112 -34.37 -9.91 13.01
C THR A 112 -35.14 -8.83 13.77
N LYS A 113 -34.69 -8.42 14.96
CA LYS A 113 -35.42 -7.46 15.80
C LYS A 113 -35.02 -6.01 15.53
N GLU A 114 -33.72 -5.74 15.42
CA GLU A 114 -33.25 -4.36 15.24
C GLU A 114 -33.43 -3.86 13.80
N LEU A 115 -33.19 -4.72 12.82
CA LEU A 115 -33.30 -4.38 11.39
C LEU A 115 -34.59 -4.86 10.73
N GLY A 116 -35.33 -5.78 11.36
CA GLY A 116 -36.57 -6.31 10.78
C GLY A 116 -36.36 -7.19 9.54
N LEU A 117 -35.15 -7.74 9.37
CA LEU A 117 -34.80 -8.59 8.24
C LEU A 117 -35.12 -10.06 8.56
N ASN A 118 -35.42 -10.84 7.51
CA ASN A 118 -35.64 -12.26 7.63
C ASN A 118 -34.38 -13.02 7.22
N ILE A 119 -33.84 -13.82 8.13
CA ILE A 119 -32.78 -14.78 7.81
C ILE A 119 -33.39 -15.85 6.88
N ASP A 120 -32.70 -16.15 5.78
CA ASP A 120 -33.10 -17.20 4.84
C ASP A 120 -32.50 -18.54 5.29
N TYR A 121 -31.19 -18.56 5.47
CA TYR A 121 -30.45 -19.69 6.02
C TYR A 121 -29.16 -19.20 6.66
N VAL A 122 -28.53 -20.07 7.44
CA VAL A 122 -27.17 -19.87 7.96
C VAL A 122 -26.28 -21.03 7.53
N SER A 123 -24.98 -20.78 7.41
CA SER A 123 -23.98 -21.83 7.15
C SER A 123 -23.12 -22.08 8.39
N VAL A 124 -22.62 -23.31 8.56
CA VAL A 124 -21.66 -23.70 9.61
C VAL A 124 -20.57 -24.60 9.02
N PHE A 125 -19.41 -24.61 9.66
CA PHE A 125 -18.27 -25.41 9.18
C PHE A 125 -18.56 -26.91 9.20
N GLU A 126 -18.37 -27.58 8.05
CA GLU A 126 -18.63 -29.02 7.91
C GLU A 126 -17.54 -29.92 8.49
N GLY A 127 -16.38 -29.35 8.83
CA GLY A 127 -15.21 -30.08 9.30
C GLY A 127 -14.25 -30.42 8.16
N GLU A 128 -12.94 -30.32 8.40
CA GLU A 128 -11.92 -30.68 7.42
C GLU A 128 -10.59 -31.00 8.11
N ASN A 129 -9.84 -31.99 7.61
CA ASN A 129 -8.41 -32.17 7.89
C ASN A 129 -8.02 -32.06 9.39
N GLY A 130 -8.70 -32.81 10.25
CA GLY A 130 -8.42 -32.84 11.70
C GLY A 130 -9.09 -31.74 12.53
N ILE A 131 -9.83 -30.82 11.89
CA ILE A 131 -10.69 -29.84 12.55
C ILE A 131 -12.15 -30.36 12.48
N PRO A 132 -12.83 -30.53 13.62
CA PRO A 132 -14.18 -31.09 13.66
C PRO A 132 -15.22 -30.14 13.07
N ALA A 133 -16.35 -30.71 12.63
CA ALA A 133 -17.53 -29.95 12.23
C ALA A 133 -18.09 -29.10 13.36
N ASP A 134 -18.59 -27.90 13.06
CA ASP A 134 -19.16 -26.97 14.06
C ASP A 134 -20.62 -27.31 14.41
N THR A 135 -20.79 -28.48 15.03
CA THR A 135 -22.10 -28.96 15.49
C THR A 135 -22.66 -28.16 16.68
N GLU A 136 -21.83 -27.35 17.33
CA GLU A 136 -22.23 -26.50 18.45
C GLU A 136 -23.06 -25.31 17.94
N SER A 137 -22.55 -24.59 16.93
CA SER A 137 -23.26 -23.47 16.30
C SER A 137 -24.56 -23.92 15.65
N GLU A 138 -24.57 -25.09 14.99
CA GLU A 138 -25.81 -25.67 14.44
C GLU A 138 -26.91 -25.84 15.50
N LYS A 139 -26.55 -26.38 16.68
CA LYS A 139 -27.50 -26.54 17.79
C LYS A 139 -27.98 -25.21 18.35
N ILE A 140 -27.08 -24.22 18.47
CA ILE A 140 -27.43 -22.89 18.97
C ILE A 140 -28.44 -22.23 18.02
N TRP A 141 -28.16 -22.19 16.71
CA TRP A 141 -29.09 -21.65 15.72
C TRP A 141 -30.46 -22.34 15.77
N LYS A 142 -30.49 -23.67 15.82
CA LYS A 142 -31.73 -24.44 15.94
C LYS A 142 -32.48 -24.24 17.25
N SER A 143 -31.79 -23.85 18.32
CA SER A 143 -32.43 -23.53 19.60
C SER A 143 -33.11 -22.17 19.58
N ILE A 144 -32.61 -21.22 18.75
CA ILE A 144 -33.18 -19.89 18.58
C ILE A 144 -34.37 -19.93 17.63
N ASP A 145 -34.20 -20.59 16.47
CA ASP A 145 -35.25 -20.82 15.49
C ASP A 145 -35.17 -22.27 14.96
N PRO A 146 -36.04 -23.18 15.43
CA PRO A 146 -36.07 -24.57 14.96
C PRO A 146 -36.31 -24.73 13.45
N THR A 147 -36.96 -23.74 12.83
CA THR A 147 -37.35 -23.76 11.42
C THR A 147 -36.25 -23.25 10.49
N LEU A 148 -35.27 -22.52 11.04
CA LEU A 148 -34.17 -21.94 10.27
C LEU A 148 -33.34 -23.02 9.57
N GLU A 149 -33.10 -22.86 8.27
CA GLU A 149 -32.24 -23.77 7.53
C GLU A 149 -30.76 -23.55 7.95
N VAL A 150 -30.09 -24.63 8.36
CA VAL A 150 -28.65 -24.63 8.68
C VAL A 150 -27.95 -25.50 7.65
N ARG A 151 -27.12 -24.88 6.82
CA ARG A 151 -26.30 -25.55 5.80
C ARG A 151 -24.90 -25.78 6.34
N ARG A 152 -24.21 -26.78 5.80
CA ARG A 152 -22.81 -27.06 6.13
C ARG A 152 -21.95 -26.75 4.91
N PHE A 153 -20.95 -25.88 5.06
CA PHE A 153 -19.99 -25.58 4.00
C PHE A 153 -18.55 -25.89 4.42
N GLY A 154 -17.69 -26.00 3.42
CA GLY A 154 -16.27 -26.31 3.57
C GLY A 154 -15.45 -25.15 4.10
N ARG A 155 -14.13 -25.33 4.08
CA ARG A 155 -13.15 -24.37 4.61
C ARG A 155 -13.12 -23.04 3.86
N GLU A 156 -13.43 -23.03 2.57
CA GLU A 156 -13.43 -21.80 1.77
C GLU A 156 -14.46 -20.78 2.28
N ASP A 157 -15.60 -21.26 2.80
CA ASP A 157 -16.71 -20.42 3.28
C ASP A 157 -16.74 -20.31 4.81
N ASN A 158 -16.65 -21.44 5.53
CA ASN A 158 -16.87 -21.48 6.98
C ASN A 158 -15.61 -21.69 7.82
N PHE A 159 -14.43 -21.33 7.32
CA PHE A 159 -13.22 -21.26 8.12
C PHE A 159 -12.40 -20.03 7.76
N TRP A 160 -12.15 -19.17 8.74
CA TRP A 160 -11.49 -17.90 8.49
C TRP A 160 -10.12 -17.81 9.16
N GLY A 161 -9.17 -17.22 8.43
CA GLY A 161 -7.84 -16.87 8.93
C GLY A 161 -6.71 -17.86 8.60
N PRO A 162 -5.47 -17.51 8.97
CA PRO A 162 -5.10 -16.25 9.60
C PRO A 162 -5.09 -15.09 8.59
N THR A 163 -5.29 -13.85 9.05
CA THR A 163 -4.96 -12.69 8.20
C THR A 163 -3.45 -12.54 8.11
N GLY A 164 -2.89 -12.40 6.91
CA GLY A 164 -1.44 -12.36 6.73
C GLY A 164 -0.81 -13.76 6.77
N GLU A 165 0.47 -13.84 7.15
CA GLU A 165 1.19 -15.12 7.14
C GLU A 165 0.78 -16.06 8.28
N GLU A 166 0.45 -15.50 9.45
CA GLU A 166 0.10 -16.18 10.70
C GLU A 166 -0.86 -15.35 11.56
N GLY A 167 -1.51 -15.99 12.53
CA GLY A 167 -2.42 -15.32 13.47
C GLY A 167 -3.60 -16.18 13.95
N PRO A 168 -4.53 -15.56 14.71
CA PRO A 168 -5.80 -16.18 15.10
C PRO A 168 -6.64 -16.63 13.89
N CYS A 169 -7.33 -17.74 14.04
CA CYS A 169 -8.23 -18.32 13.04
C CYS A 169 -9.22 -19.30 13.68
N GLY A 170 -10.23 -19.70 12.92
CA GLY A 170 -11.14 -20.77 13.34
C GLY A 170 -12.34 -20.96 12.43
N PRO A 171 -13.22 -21.91 12.77
CA PRO A 171 -14.48 -22.10 12.07
C PRO A 171 -15.37 -20.87 12.23
N SER A 172 -16.31 -20.71 11.31
CA SER A 172 -17.28 -19.64 11.35
C SER A 172 -18.69 -20.11 11.03
N THR A 173 -19.65 -19.24 11.31
CA THR A 173 -21.02 -19.34 10.81
C THR A 173 -21.37 -18.06 10.05
N GLU A 174 -22.05 -18.20 8.91
CA GLU A 174 -22.43 -17.05 8.08
C GLU A 174 -23.94 -16.92 7.99
N VAL A 175 -24.41 -15.66 7.93
CA VAL A 175 -25.82 -15.31 7.89
C VAL A 175 -26.21 -14.81 6.50
N PHE A 176 -27.23 -15.43 5.91
CA PHE A 176 -27.83 -15.05 4.64
C PHE A 176 -29.27 -14.61 4.86
N VAL A 177 -29.67 -13.47 4.28
CA VAL A 177 -31.01 -12.90 4.45
C VAL A 177 -31.82 -12.97 3.16
N LYS A 178 -33.15 -13.07 3.30
CA LYS A 178 -34.05 -13.22 2.15
C LYS A 178 -33.95 -12.04 1.18
N GLY A 179 -33.91 -12.35 -0.11
CA GLY A 179 -33.82 -11.35 -1.18
C GLY A 179 -32.41 -10.87 -1.50
N ILE A 180 -31.39 -11.33 -0.76
CA ILE A 180 -29.99 -10.98 -0.98
C ILE A 180 -29.19 -12.22 -1.36
N LYS A 181 -28.32 -12.09 -2.36
CA LYS A 181 -27.58 -13.21 -2.98
C LYS A 181 -26.24 -13.50 -2.32
N TYR A 182 -25.82 -12.67 -1.36
CA TYR A 182 -24.50 -12.71 -0.74
C TYR A 182 -24.60 -12.76 0.78
N GLU A 183 -23.54 -13.27 1.40
CA GLU A 183 -23.32 -13.27 2.84
C GLU A 183 -23.38 -11.85 3.40
N ILE A 184 -24.17 -11.68 4.47
CA ILE A 184 -24.35 -10.40 5.18
C ILE A 184 -23.42 -10.31 6.38
N TRP A 185 -23.25 -11.40 7.13
CA TRP A 185 -22.48 -11.40 8.36
C TRP A 185 -21.76 -12.73 8.55
N ASN A 186 -20.44 -12.67 8.72
CA ASN A 186 -19.60 -13.79 9.09
C ASN A 186 -19.20 -13.68 10.58
N ILE A 187 -19.42 -14.75 11.34
CA ILE A 187 -19.11 -14.85 12.77
C ILE A 187 -18.02 -15.91 12.94
N VAL A 188 -16.79 -15.48 13.13
CA VAL A 188 -15.60 -16.31 13.26
C VAL A 188 -15.33 -16.60 14.74
N PHE A 189 -15.07 -17.88 15.02
CA PHE A 189 -14.74 -18.37 16.35
C PHE A 189 -13.23 -18.61 16.44
N ASN A 190 -12.48 -17.58 16.83
CA ASN A 190 -11.04 -17.67 17.01
C ASN A 190 -10.72 -18.64 18.16
N GLU A 191 -10.43 -19.89 17.80
CA GLU A 191 -10.06 -20.96 18.73
C GLU A 191 -8.67 -21.54 18.46
N PHE A 192 -8.07 -21.22 17.30
CA PHE A 192 -6.73 -21.65 16.92
C PHE A 192 -5.84 -20.47 16.54
N TYR A 193 -4.54 -20.63 16.77
CA TYR A 193 -3.49 -19.84 16.15
C TYR A 193 -2.91 -20.65 14.98
N CYS A 194 -2.89 -20.07 13.79
CA CYS A 194 -2.24 -20.63 12.62
C CYS A 194 -0.85 -20.01 12.46
N SER A 195 0.18 -20.84 12.61
CA SER A 195 1.58 -20.45 12.41
C SER A 195 1.93 -20.27 10.92
N LYS A 196 3.10 -19.68 10.65
CA LYS A 196 3.63 -19.53 9.26
C LYS A 196 3.71 -20.85 8.49
N ASP A 197 4.01 -21.95 9.18
CA ASP A 197 4.08 -23.31 8.62
C ASP A 197 2.69 -23.97 8.46
N LYS A 198 1.61 -23.20 8.60
CA LYS A 198 0.21 -23.65 8.50
C LYS A 198 -0.19 -24.74 9.49
N LYS A 199 0.47 -24.76 10.65
CA LYS A 199 0.08 -25.59 11.79
C LYS A 199 -0.84 -24.82 12.71
N PHE A 200 -1.87 -25.51 13.22
CA PHE A 200 -2.86 -24.98 14.16
C PHE A 200 -2.53 -25.39 15.60
N THR A 201 -2.54 -24.43 16.51
CA THR A 201 -2.46 -24.66 17.96
C THR A 201 -3.65 -24.00 18.64
N PRO A 202 -4.25 -24.57 19.68
CA PRO A 202 -5.32 -23.90 20.42
C PRO A 202 -4.87 -22.55 20.96
N LEU A 203 -5.76 -21.54 20.92
CA LEU A 203 -5.55 -20.26 21.60
C LEU A 203 -5.85 -20.40 23.09
N ASP A 204 -5.05 -19.76 23.93
CA ASP A 204 -5.33 -19.62 25.37
C ASP A 204 -6.58 -18.75 25.60
N ILE A 205 -6.74 -17.70 24.79
CA ILE A 205 -7.89 -16.81 24.79
C ILE A 205 -8.73 -17.13 23.55
N LYS A 206 -9.81 -17.87 23.76
CA LYS A 206 -10.85 -18.02 22.73
C LYS A 206 -11.56 -16.69 22.54
N GLY A 207 -11.82 -16.31 21.29
CA GLY A 207 -12.45 -15.03 21.00
C GLY A 207 -13.42 -15.04 19.82
N ILE A 208 -14.29 -14.03 19.83
CA ILE A 208 -15.24 -13.78 18.74
C ILE A 208 -14.67 -12.69 17.87
N ASP A 209 -14.72 -12.91 16.56
CA ASP A 209 -14.42 -11.95 15.51
C ASP A 209 -15.58 -11.96 14.53
N THR A 210 -16.21 -10.82 14.28
CA THR A 210 -17.26 -10.75 13.28
C THR A 210 -16.97 -9.70 12.22
N GLY A 211 -17.45 -9.98 11.01
CA GLY A 211 -17.38 -9.07 9.88
C GLY A 211 -18.71 -9.02 9.16
N MET A 212 -19.33 -7.84 9.15
CA MET A 212 -20.54 -7.53 8.39
C MET A 212 -20.26 -6.35 7.47
N GLY A 213 -20.35 -6.57 6.16
CA GLY A 213 -20.11 -5.51 5.18
C GLY A 213 -21.25 -4.48 5.21
N LEU A 214 -20.96 -3.22 5.53
CA LEU A 214 -21.97 -2.16 5.62
C LEU A 214 -22.78 -2.04 4.33
N GLU A 215 -22.10 -2.08 3.18
CA GLU A 215 -22.72 -1.91 1.87
C GLU A 215 -23.71 -3.02 1.54
N ARG A 216 -23.35 -4.26 1.89
CA ARG A 216 -24.21 -5.44 1.72
C ARG A 216 -25.39 -5.44 2.69
N LEU A 217 -25.16 -5.00 3.93
CA LEU A 217 -26.25 -4.84 4.89
C LEU A 217 -27.21 -3.72 4.46
N THR A 218 -26.67 -2.62 3.94
CA THR A 218 -27.45 -1.47 3.50
C THR A 218 -28.34 -1.83 2.33
N SER A 219 -27.87 -2.61 1.37
CA SER A 219 -28.72 -3.11 0.27
C SER A 219 -29.86 -4.00 0.79
N ALA A 220 -29.60 -4.87 1.76
CA ALA A 220 -30.63 -5.66 2.43
C ALA A 220 -31.70 -4.78 3.10
N VAL A 221 -31.26 -3.84 3.93
CA VAL A 221 -32.13 -2.93 4.70
C VAL A 221 -32.94 -1.99 3.81
N GLN A 222 -32.39 -1.59 2.66
CA GLN A 222 -33.06 -0.71 1.69
C GLN A 222 -33.81 -1.49 0.60
N ASN A 223 -33.85 -2.83 0.68
CA ASN A 223 -34.47 -3.71 -0.31
C ASN A 223 -33.96 -3.43 -1.74
N LYS A 224 -32.64 -3.30 -1.88
CA LYS A 224 -31.95 -3.07 -3.15
C LYS A 224 -31.34 -4.36 -3.67
N SER A 225 -31.35 -4.52 -5.00
CA SER A 225 -30.89 -5.75 -5.66
C SER A 225 -29.37 -5.86 -5.67
N ASN A 226 -28.68 -4.72 -5.61
CA ASN A 226 -27.22 -4.63 -5.59
C ASN A 226 -26.76 -3.46 -4.73
N ILE A 227 -25.49 -3.51 -4.32
CA ILE A 227 -24.91 -2.53 -3.39
C ILE A 227 -24.81 -1.12 -3.98
N PHE A 228 -24.76 -0.99 -5.31
CA PHE A 228 -24.60 0.30 -6.00
C PHE A 228 -25.91 1.10 -6.10
N GLU A 229 -27.04 0.50 -5.76
CA GLU A 229 -28.36 1.16 -5.67
C GLU A 229 -28.64 1.75 -4.28
N THR A 230 -27.73 1.58 -3.33
CA THR A 230 -27.84 2.12 -1.98
C THR A 230 -27.52 3.62 -1.95
N ASP A 231 -27.92 4.27 -0.88
CA ASP A 231 -27.57 5.67 -0.60
C ASP A 231 -26.06 5.95 -0.44
N LEU A 232 -25.23 4.90 -0.35
CA LEU A 232 -23.76 5.01 -0.37
C LEU A 232 -23.20 5.24 -1.78
N PHE A 233 -23.92 4.84 -2.83
CA PHE A 233 -23.43 4.83 -4.21
C PHE A 233 -24.33 5.55 -5.19
N GLU A 234 -25.65 5.51 -5.01
CA GLU A 234 -26.60 6.18 -5.90
C GLU A 234 -26.22 7.65 -6.14
N PRO A 235 -25.84 8.45 -5.12
CA PRO A 235 -25.43 9.83 -5.36
C PRO A 235 -24.15 9.99 -6.19
N LEU A 236 -23.25 8.99 -6.17
CA LEU A 236 -22.03 8.98 -6.99
C LEU A 236 -22.35 8.55 -8.42
N MET A 237 -23.18 7.53 -8.56
CA MET A 237 -23.61 6.96 -9.84
C MET A 237 -24.45 7.96 -10.65
N SER A 238 -25.27 8.76 -9.98
CA SER A 238 -26.13 9.78 -10.60
C SER A 238 -25.37 10.99 -11.15
N LEU A 239 -24.09 11.19 -10.76
CA LEU A 239 -23.20 12.19 -11.38
C LEU A 239 -22.67 11.73 -12.75
N LEU A 240 -22.73 10.43 -13.05
CA LEU A 240 -22.20 9.85 -14.27
C LEU A 240 -23.29 9.78 -15.37
N PRO A 241 -23.03 10.27 -16.59
CA PRO A 241 -23.98 10.24 -17.71
C PRO A 241 -24.51 8.84 -18.06
N ASP A 242 -25.78 8.74 -18.45
CA ASP A 242 -26.45 7.46 -18.80
C ASP A 242 -25.89 6.73 -20.01
N LEU A 243 -25.11 7.41 -20.86
CA LEU A 243 -24.37 6.80 -21.96
C LEU A 243 -23.29 5.80 -21.47
N ILE A 244 -22.80 5.95 -20.24
CA ILE A 244 -21.78 5.04 -19.70
C ILE A 244 -22.45 3.72 -19.31
N ASP A 245 -21.86 2.62 -19.78
CA ASP A 245 -22.19 1.28 -19.33
C ASP A 245 -22.23 1.16 -17.79
N ILE A 246 -23.25 0.48 -17.27
CA ILE A 246 -23.52 0.42 -15.83
C ILE A 246 -22.35 -0.19 -15.05
N ARG A 247 -21.68 -1.21 -15.60
CA ARG A 247 -20.52 -1.83 -14.95
C ARG A 247 -19.37 -0.83 -14.83
N LYS A 248 -19.12 -0.02 -15.87
CA LYS A 248 -18.10 1.04 -15.82
C LYS A 248 -18.45 2.12 -14.80
N LYS A 249 -19.72 2.54 -14.72
CA LYS A 249 -20.17 3.50 -13.68
C LYS A 249 -19.85 2.98 -12.27
N ARG A 250 -20.15 1.71 -12.00
CA ARG A 250 -19.87 1.05 -10.72
C ARG A 250 -18.38 1.01 -10.39
N VAL A 251 -17.54 0.68 -11.38
CA VAL A 251 -16.07 0.68 -11.21
C VAL A 251 -15.54 2.07 -10.91
N ILE A 252 -16.00 3.11 -11.62
CA ILE A 252 -15.57 4.50 -11.37
C ILE A 252 -15.90 4.90 -9.93
N SER A 253 -17.15 4.69 -9.50
CA SER A 253 -17.61 5.06 -8.16
C SER A 253 -16.84 4.34 -7.05
N ASP A 254 -16.64 3.02 -7.16
CA ASP A 254 -15.86 2.25 -6.19
C ASP A 254 -14.38 2.67 -6.16
N HIS A 255 -13.74 2.77 -7.33
CA HIS A 255 -12.31 3.04 -7.39
C HIS A 255 -11.96 4.46 -6.95
N LEU A 256 -12.80 5.45 -7.27
CA LEU A 256 -12.62 6.81 -6.73
C LEU A 256 -12.85 6.84 -5.22
N ARG A 257 -13.87 6.12 -4.71
CA ARG A 257 -14.09 5.99 -3.26
C ARG A 257 -12.87 5.39 -2.55
N ALA A 258 -12.36 4.27 -3.05
CA ALA A 258 -11.15 3.64 -2.52
C ALA A 258 -9.93 4.57 -2.60
N ALA A 259 -9.75 5.28 -3.71
CA ALA A 259 -8.66 6.22 -3.90
C ALA A 259 -8.71 7.39 -2.90
N VAL A 260 -9.89 7.96 -2.64
CA VAL A 260 -10.07 9.03 -1.65
C VAL A 260 -9.64 8.59 -0.26
N PHE A 261 -10.06 7.40 0.19
CA PHE A 261 -9.65 6.88 1.49
C PHE A 261 -8.15 6.57 1.57
N LEU A 262 -7.55 6.02 0.50
CA LEU A 262 -6.10 5.80 0.43
C LEU A 262 -5.30 7.11 0.51
N LEU A 263 -5.71 8.12 -0.24
CA LEU A 263 -5.11 9.46 -0.22
C LEU A 263 -5.21 10.09 1.16
N THR A 264 -6.35 9.91 1.82
CA THR A 264 -6.59 10.41 3.19
C THR A 264 -5.65 9.77 4.20
N ASP A 265 -5.34 8.49 4.04
CA ASP A 265 -4.36 7.76 4.85
C ASP A 265 -2.90 8.01 4.42
N GLY A 266 -2.66 8.97 3.51
CA GLY A 266 -1.32 9.43 3.12
C GLY A 266 -0.65 8.63 2.01
N VAL A 267 -1.38 7.73 1.33
CA VAL A 267 -0.84 6.98 0.20
C VAL A 267 -0.75 7.88 -1.02
N LEU A 268 0.41 7.92 -1.68
CA LEU A 268 0.61 8.64 -2.94
C LEU A 268 0.80 7.68 -4.12
N ALA A 269 0.28 8.05 -5.29
CA ALA A 269 0.36 7.22 -6.49
C ALA A 269 1.81 6.93 -6.91
N SER A 270 2.23 5.67 -6.87
CA SER A 270 3.62 5.24 -7.06
C SER A 270 3.72 3.98 -7.92
N ASN A 271 4.94 3.49 -8.18
CA ASN A 271 5.18 2.21 -8.89
C ASN A 271 5.37 1.02 -7.92
N LYS A 272 5.13 1.20 -6.62
CA LYS A 272 5.40 0.20 -5.59
C LYS A 272 4.28 0.11 -4.58
N GLU A 273 4.07 -1.10 -4.06
CA GLU A 273 3.28 -1.39 -2.86
C GLU A 273 1.90 -0.69 -2.89
N GLN A 274 1.51 0.02 -1.82
CA GLN A 274 0.20 0.67 -1.71
C GLN A 274 0.02 1.74 -2.78
N GLY A 275 1.07 2.51 -3.07
CA GLY A 275 1.04 3.55 -4.09
C GLY A 275 0.79 3.01 -5.50
N TYR A 276 1.22 1.78 -5.79
CA TYR A 276 0.88 1.10 -7.03
C TYR A 276 -0.60 0.76 -7.13
N ILE A 277 -1.22 0.32 -6.03
CA ILE A 277 -2.65 0.03 -6.00
C ILE A 277 -3.47 1.31 -6.19
N LEU A 278 -3.16 2.38 -5.45
CA LEU A 278 -3.79 3.69 -5.66
C LEU A 278 -3.68 4.16 -7.11
N ARG A 279 -2.48 4.08 -7.69
CA ARG A 279 -2.24 4.42 -9.10
C ARG A 279 -3.10 3.58 -10.04
N ARG A 280 -3.20 2.26 -9.81
CA ARG A 280 -4.00 1.35 -10.63
C ARG A 280 -5.49 1.72 -10.60
N LEU A 281 -6.04 2.00 -9.42
CA LEU A 281 -7.44 2.38 -9.24
C LEU A 281 -7.77 3.68 -9.98
N LEU A 282 -6.98 4.74 -9.72
CA LEU A 282 -7.16 6.05 -10.35
C LEU A 282 -7.08 5.95 -11.88
N ARG A 283 -6.03 5.29 -12.40
CA ARG A 283 -5.82 5.18 -13.85
C ARG A 283 -6.90 4.38 -14.55
N ARG A 284 -7.39 3.30 -13.93
CA ARG A 284 -8.49 2.51 -14.50
C ARG A 284 -9.76 3.36 -14.64
N ALA A 285 -10.09 4.16 -13.63
CA ALA A 285 -11.21 5.10 -13.71
C ALA A 285 -11.00 6.16 -14.81
N MET A 286 -9.81 6.79 -14.87
CA MET A 286 -9.46 7.80 -15.88
C MET A 286 -9.49 7.26 -17.32
N VAL A 287 -9.25 5.96 -17.53
CA VAL A 287 -9.42 5.37 -18.86
C VAL A 287 -10.89 5.35 -19.27
N TYR A 288 -11.81 5.01 -18.37
CA TYR A 288 -13.23 5.08 -18.67
C TYR A 288 -13.71 6.51 -18.87
N GLU A 289 -13.17 7.47 -18.09
CA GLU A 289 -13.38 8.90 -18.31
C GLU A 289 -13.03 9.32 -19.75
N ASN A 290 -11.83 8.95 -20.21
CA ASN A 290 -11.36 9.25 -21.55
C ASN A 290 -12.17 8.53 -22.64
N GLN A 291 -12.52 7.25 -22.45
CA GLN A 291 -13.30 6.48 -23.43
C GLN A 291 -14.72 7.01 -23.62
N ALA A 292 -15.35 7.45 -22.53
CA ALA A 292 -16.71 7.97 -22.56
C ALA A 292 -16.77 9.48 -22.87
N ASN A 293 -15.62 10.13 -23.05
CA ASN A 293 -15.49 11.57 -23.27
C ASN A 293 -16.30 12.37 -22.23
N LEU A 294 -16.09 12.05 -20.95
CA LEU A 294 -16.88 12.62 -19.87
C LEU A 294 -16.68 14.14 -19.76
N PRO A 295 -17.72 14.87 -19.34
CA PRO A 295 -17.60 16.28 -19.01
C PRO A 295 -16.42 16.54 -18.06
N PRO A 296 -15.68 17.65 -18.27
CA PRO A 296 -14.62 18.06 -17.34
C PRO A 296 -15.16 18.14 -15.90
N HIS A 297 -14.30 17.83 -14.94
CA HIS A 297 -14.56 17.95 -13.50
C HIS A 297 -15.52 16.94 -12.86
N ILE A 298 -16.09 15.98 -13.60
CA ILE A 298 -16.97 14.96 -13.00
C ILE A 298 -16.27 14.15 -11.90
N PHE A 299 -14.98 13.84 -12.06
CA PHE A 299 -14.26 13.07 -11.05
C PHE A 299 -14.01 13.89 -9.79
N GLU A 300 -13.73 15.18 -9.93
CA GLU A 300 -13.68 16.16 -8.84
C GLU A 300 -15.01 16.24 -8.09
N ASP A 301 -16.13 16.27 -8.81
CA ASP A 301 -17.48 16.28 -8.22
C ASP A 301 -17.77 14.98 -7.47
N ILE A 302 -17.38 13.82 -8.02
CA ILE A 302 -17.51 12.52 -7.36
C ILE A 302 -16.64 12.48 -6.09
N ILE A 303 -15.39 12.95 -6.15
CA ILE A 303 -14.50 13.03 -4.99
C ILE A 303 -15.10 13.93 -3.91
N ALA A 304 -15.62 15.10 -4.29
CA ALA A 304 -16.29 16.00 -3.36
C ALA A 304 -17.53 15.34 -2.73
N LYS A 305 -18.31 14.59 -3.52
CA LYS A 305 -19.48 13.86 -3.03
C LYS A 305 -19.13 12.72 -2.08
N ILE A 306 -18.02 12.01 -2.32
CA ILE A 306 -17.49 11.02 -1.38
C ILE A 306 -17.13 11.70 -0.05
N ILE A 307 -16.42 12.83 -0.08
CA ILE A 307 -16.08 13.58 1.15
C ILE A 307 -17.34 14.07 1.88
N GLU A 308 -18.40 14.43 1.15
CA GLU A 308 -19.69 14.81 1.74
C GLU A 308 -20.36 13.63 2.44
N ILE A 309 -20.46 12.47 1.79
CA ILE A 309 -21.12 11.26 2.31
C ILE A 309 -20.44 10.76 3.59
N TYR A 310 -19.10 10.71 3.61
CA TYR A 310 -18.32 10.06 4.67
C TYR A 310 -17.69 11.03 5.68
N GLY A 311 -17.71 12.34 5.40
CA GLY A 311 -16.93 13.32 6.15
C GLY A 311 -17.49 13.63 7.55
N ASN A 312 -18.66 13.11 7.92
CA ASN A 312 -19.16 13.22 9.29
C ASN A 312 -18.53 12.15 10.19
N GLU A 313 -18.38 10.94 9.68
CA GLU A 313 -17.79 9.80 10.37
C GLU A 313 -16.27 9.87 10.34
N TYR A 314 -15.70 10.34 9.23
CA TYR A 314 -14.25 10.43 9.00
C TYR A 314 -13.85 11.88 8.74
N SER A 315 -13.72 12.64 9.84
CA SER A 315 -13.39 14.08 9.80
C SER A 315 -12.08 14.39 9.05
N GLU A 316 -11.15 13.42 9.00
CA GLU A 316 -9.89 13.52 8.27
C GLU A 316 -10.09 13.72 6.75
N LEU A 317 -11.22 13.25 6.18
CA LEU A 317 -11.57 13.48 4.78
C LEU A 317 -11.78 14.97 4.50
N LYS A 318 -12.48 15.66 5.40
CA LYS A 318 -12.72 17.10 5.29
C LYS A 318 -11.41 17.87 5.51
N ALA A 319 -10.63 17.46 6.51
CA ALA A 319 -9.36 18.11 6.85
C ALA A 319 -8.31 18.00 5.73
N LYS A 320 -8.30 16.89 4.98
CA LYS A 320 -7.34 16.63 3.89
C LYS A 320 -7.90 16.84 2.48
N LYS A 321 -9.08 17.47 2.35
CA LYS A 321 -9.75 17.69 1.06
C LYS A 321 -8.80 18.25 -0.01
N ASP A 322 -8.06 19.31 0.32
CA ASP A 322 -7.17 19.96 -0.64
C ASP A 322 -5.98 19.07 -1.03
N GLU A 323 -5.44 18.28 -0.09
CA GLU A 323 -4.36 17.32 -0.35
C GLU A 323 -4.83 16.18 -1.27
N ILE A 324 -6.04 15.66 -1.03
CA ILE A 324 -6.68 14.61 -1.84
C ILE A 324 -6.86 15.13 -3.28
N MET A 325 -7.43 16.32 -3.44
CA MET A 325 -7.65 16.95 -4.75
C MET A 325 -6.34 17.21 -5.49
N ASN A 326 -5.34 17.78 -4.82
CA ASN A 326 -4.03 18.05 -5.43
C ASN A 326 -3.32 16.76 -5.87
N SER A 327 -3.41 15.70 -5.07
CA SER A 327 -2.82 14.40 -5.39
C SER A 327 -3.52 13.74 -6.58
N TYR A 328 -4.86 13.81 -6.62
CA TYR A 328 -5.65 13.38 -7.78
C TYR A 328 -5.24 14.13 -9.04
N HIS A 329 -5.22 15.46 -9.02
CA HIS A 329 -4.84 16.28 -10.17
C HIS A 329 -3.41 16.00 -10.64
N THR A 330 -2.48 15.79 -9.72
CA THR A 330 -1.08 15.46 -10.05
C THR A 330 -0.99 14.15 -10.84
N GLU A 331 -1.69 13.10 -10.39
CA GLU A 331 -1.70 11.83 -11.11
C GLU A 331 -2.51 11.90 -12.41
N SER A 332 -3.66 12.59 -12.42
CA SER A 332 -4.50 12.78 -13.61
C SER A 332 -3.73 13.49 -14.73
N ASN A 333 -3.14 14.66 -14.44
CA ASN A 333 -2.35 15.44 -15.40
C ASN A 333 -1.17 14.66 -15.97
N LYS A 334 -0.55 13.81 -15.15
CA LYS A 334 0.55 12.95 -15.57
C LYS A 334 0.07 11.81 -16.46
N PHE A 335 -1.02 11.15 -16.08
CA PHE A 335 -1.52 9.97 -16.79
C PHE A 335 -2.19 10.32 -18.10
N MET A 336 -3.01 11.38 -18.16
CA MET A 336 -3.72 11.76 -19.39
C MET A 336 -2.77 12.04 -20.57
N LYS A 337 -1.59 12.60 -20.29
CA LYS A 337 -0.53 12.77 -21.30
C LYS A 337 -0.02 11.44 -21.86
N ALA A 338 0.13 10.43 -21.02
CA ALA A 338 0.60 9.10 -21.42
C ALA A 338 -0.51 8.23 -22.04
N LEU A 339 -1.75 8.41 -21.57
CA LEU A 339 -2.91 7.60 -21.95
C LEU A 339 -3.21 7.70 -23.45
N SER A 340 -3.22 8.90 -24.02
CA SER A 340 -3.50 9.08 -25.45
C SER A 340 -2.51 8.31 -26.34
N SER A 341 -1.23 8.31 -25.98
CA SER A 341 -0.21 7.52 -26.67
C SER A 341 -0.37 6.02 -26.43
N GLY A 342 -0.67 5.63 -25.19
CA GLY A 342 -0.88 4.23 -24.82
C GLY A 342 -2.05 3.58 -25.54
N ILE A 343 -3.21 4.25 -25.63
CA ILE A 343 -4.39 3.74 -26.34
C ILE A 343 -4.07 3.56 -27.83
N LYS A 344 -3.42 4.54 -28.47
CA LYS A 344 -3.01 4.42 -29.87
C LYS A 344 -2.06 3.25 -30.11
N GLU A 345 -1.15 2.98 -29.18
CA GLU A 345 -0.22 1.85 -29.30
C GLU A 345 -0.92 0.50 -29.07
N LEU A 346 -1.84 0.44 -28.11
CA LEU A 346 -2.69 -0.72 -27.86
C LEU A 346 -3.53 -1.07 -29.10
N GLU A 347 -4.13 -0.07 -29.76
CA GLU A 347 -4.94 -0.26 -30.98
C GLU A 347 -4.11 -0.81 -32.16
N LYS A 348 -2.84 -0.40 -32.28
CA LYS A 348 -1.92 -0.90 -33.32
C LYS A 348 -1.42 -2.32 -33.04
N THR A 349 -1.32 -2.69 -31.77
CA THR A 349 -0.84 -4.02 -31.37
C THR A 349 -1.83 -5.07 -31.89
N THR A 350 -1.34 -6.10 -32.58
CA THR A 350 -2.18 -7.14 -33.21
C THR A 350 -2.48 -8.29 -32.26
N VAL A 351 -1.50 -8.69 -31.45
CA VAL A 351 -1.62 -9.72 -30.40
C VAL A 351 -1.06 -9.15 -29.11
N ILE A 352 -1.86 -9.19 -28.05
CA ILE A 352 -1.50 -8.68 -26.73
C ILE A 352 -1.23 -9.89 -25.83
N ASP A 353 0.04 -10.25 -25.69
CA ASP A 353 0.54 -11.27 -24.78
C ASP A 353 1.14 -10.61 -23.52
N SER A 354 1.70 -11.42 -22.62
CA SER A 354 2.25 -10.90 -21.36
C SER A 354 3.41 -9.92 -21.57
N GLU A 355 4.23 -10.12 -22.61
CA GLU A 355 5.37 -9.27 -22.92
C GLU A 355 4.93 -7.91 -23.47
N SER A 356 4.04 -7.90 -24.47
CA SER A 356 3.53 -6.65 -25.04
C SER A 356 2.64 -5.90 -24.06
N ALA A 357 1.84 -6.60 -23.26
CA ALA A 357 1.09 -5.99 -22.16
C ALA A 357 2.03 -5.34 -21.13
N PHE A 358 3.12 -6.01 -20.75
CA PHE A 358 4.10 -5.43 -19.84
C PHE A 358 4.75 -4.18 -20.44
N LYS A 359 5.10 -4.17 -21.73
CA LYS A 359 5.64 -2.98 -22.42
C LYS A 359 4.66 -1.81 -22.42
N LEU A 360 3.37 -2.07 -22.64
CA LEU A 360 2.32 -1.06 -22.59
C LEU A 360 2.16 -0.47 -21.18
N TYR A 361 2.24 -1.34 -20.17
CA TYR A 361 2.26 -0.93 -18.77
C TYR A 361 3.52 -0.11 -18.41
N GLU A 362 4.71 -0.57 -18.78
CA GLU A 362 5.97 0.10 -18.45
C GLU A 362 6.11 1.45 -19.14
N SER A 363 5.78 1.50 -20.43
CA SER A 363 6.00 2.69 -21.28
C SER A 363 4.92 3.74 -21.12
N TYR A 364 3.66 3.32 -21.03
CA TYR A 364 2.51 4.23 -21.03
C TYR A 364 1.72 4.19 -19.73
N GLY A 365 2.03 3.25 -18.84
CA GLY A 365 1.40 3.18 -17.54
C GLY A 365 -0.03 2.63 -17.56
N LEU A 366 -0.42 1.93 -18.63
CA LEU A 366 -1.75 1.34 -18.77
C LEU A 366 -1.92 0.18 -17.79
N PRO A 367 -2.95 0.19 -16.91
CA PRO A 367 -3.24 -0.94 -16.04
C PRO A 367 -3.55 -2.22 -16.81
N PHE A 368 -3.26 -3.39 -16.21
CA PHE A 368 -3.59 -4.70 -16.78
C PHE A 368 -5.06 -4.80 -17.20
N GLU A 369 -5.98 -4.31 -16.36
CA GLU A 369 -7.43 -4.38 -16.62
C GLU A 369 -7.80 -3.59 -17.86
N VAL A 370 -7.16 -2.43 -18.04
CA VAL A 370 -7.35 -1.58 -19.21
C VAL A 370 -6.82 -2.28 -20.46
N ILE A 371 -5.61 -2.83 -20.39
CA ILE A 371 -5.01 -3.56 -21.53
C ILE A 371 -5.90 -4.73 -21.93
N LYS A 372 -6.40 -5.50 -20.95
CA LYS A 372 -7.27 -6.66 -21.17
C LYS A 372 -8.64 -6.25 -21.74
N GLU A 373 -9.27 -5.23 -21.17
CA GLU A 373 -10.60 -4.78 -21.57
C GLU A 373 -10.61 -4.09 -22.94
N VAL A 374 -9.68 -3.16 -23.15
CA VAL A 374 -9.60 -2.40 -24.41
C VAL A 374 -8.96 -3.23 -25.52
N GLY A 375 -8.05 -4.13 -25.18
CA GLY A 375 -7.47 -5.09 -26.12
C GLY A 375 -8.47 -6.13 -26.63
N ALA A 376 -9.56 -6.38 -25.89
CA ALA A 376 -10.65 -7.29 -26.25
C ALA A 376 -10.12 -8.64 -26.78
N GLU A 377 -10.53 -9.05 -27.99
CA GLU A 377 -10.11 -10.31 -28.63
C GLU A 377 -8.59 -10.43 -28.78
N LYS A 378 -7.89 -9.31 -29.02
CA LYS A 378 -6.43 -9.28 -29.19
C LYS A 378 -5.68 -9.63 -27.90
N ALA A 379 -6.32 -9.42 -26.76
CA ALA A 379 -5.79 -9.75 -25.43
C ALA A 379 -6.33 -11.07 -24.89
N SER A 380 -6.95 -11.92 -25.72
CA SER A 380 -7.52 -13.20 -25.30
C SER A 380 -6.51 -14.11 -24.57
N SER A 381 -5.27 -14.18 -25.03
CA SER A 381 -4.18 -14.96 -24.42
C SER A 381 -3.53 -14.33 -23.18
N LEU A 382 -3.80 -13.05 -22.89
CA LEU A 382 -3.21 -12.35 -21.74
C LEU A 382 -3.83 -12.84 -20.43
N THR A 383 -3.03 -13.44 -19.55
CA THR A 383 -3.44 -13.84 -18.20
C THR A 383 -2.84 -12.92 -17.15
N ARG A 384 -3.48 -12.86 -15.97
CA ARG A 384 -3.00 -12.05 -14.86
C ARG A 384 -1.66 -12.58 -14.34
N GLU A 385 -1.55 -13.90 -14.26
CA GLU A 385 -0.37 -14.62 -13.80
C GLU A 385 0.80 -14.38 -14.76
N GLY A 386 0.55 -14.45 -16.07
CA GLY A 386 1.55 -14.20 -17.10
C GLY A 386 2.08 -12.76 -17.05
N PHE A 387 1.18 -11.78 -16.93
CA PHE A 387 1.56 -10.37 -16.80
C PHE A 387 2.40 -10.11 -15.54
N GLU A 388 2.00 -10.67 -14.40
CA GLU A 388 2.74 -10.49 -13.14
C GLU A 388 4.09 -11.21 -13.16
N MET A 389 4.19 -12.37 -13.82
CA MET A 389 5.45 -13.07 -14.04
C MET A 389 6.43 -12.23 -14.87
N GLU A 390 5.96 -11.64 -15.97
CA GLU A 390 6.80 -10.77 -16.81
C GLU A 390 7.22 -9.51 -16.05
N ARG A 391 6.32 -8.93 -15.25
CA ARG A 391 6.64 -7.81 -14.37
C ARG A 391 7.72 -8.17 -13.36
N LYS A 392 7.61 -9.34 -12.70
CA LYS A 392 8.62 -9.82 -11.74
C LYS A 392 9.97 -10.03 -12.42
N ARG A 393 9.98 -10.67 -13.60
CA ARG A 393 11.19 -10.85 -14.42
C ARG A 393 11.87 -9.51 -14.71
N HIS A 394 11.13 -8.52 -15.18
CA HIS A 394 11.68 -7.18 -15.44
C HIS A 394 12.08 -6.41 -14.16
N GLN A 395 11.39 -6.65 -13.04
CA GLN A 395 11.78 -6.12 -11.73
C GLN A 395 13.10 -6.72 -11.25
N GLU A 396 13.32 -8.02 -11.44
CA GLU A 396 14.57 -8.72 -11.13
C GLU A 396 15.71 -8.25 -12.02
N ILE A 397 15.50 -8.12 -13.33
CA ILE A 397 16.48 -7.52 -14.27
C ILE A 397 16.83 -6.10 -13.83
N SER A 398 15.83 -5.29 -13.46
CA SER A 398 16.03 -3.94 -12.96
C SER A 398 16.76 -3.90 -11.62
N ARG A 399 16.53 -4.88 -10.73
CA ARG A 399 17.21 -5.04 -9.44
C ARG A 399 18.67 -5.48 -9.61
N ALA A 400 18.95 -6.48 -10.44
CA ALA A 400 20.31 -6.90 -10.78
C ALA A 400 21.09 -5.78 -11.49
N GLY A 401 20.40 -5.00 -12.34
CA GLY A 401 20.93 -3.76 -12.91
C GLY A 401 21.08 -2.64 -11.87
N ALA A 402 20.26 -2.61 -10.82
CA ALA A 402 20.34 -1.66 -9.71
C ALA A 402 21.50 -1.99 -8.76
N GLU A 403 21.74 -3.27 -8.44
CA GLU A 403 22.92 -3.72 -7.68
C GLU A 403 24.21 -3.30 -8.38
N LYS A 404 24.26 -3.40 -9.71
CA LYS A 404 25.35 -2.79 -10.52
C LYS A 404 25.36 -1.25 -10.51
N LYS A 405 24.21 -0.58 -10.31
CA LYS A 405 24.08 0.89 -10.24
C LYS A 405 24.42 1.50 -8.89
N PHE A 406 24.65 0.71 -7.84
CA PHE A 406 24.97 1.19 -6.48
C PHE A 406 26.41 0.89 -6.03
N GLY A 407 27.29 0.44 -6.95
CA GLY A 407 28.68 0.04 -6.66
C GLY A 407 29.65 1.12 -6.18
N GLY A 408 29.16 2.28 -5.70
CA GLY A 408 29.99 3.39 -5.23
C GLY A 408 29.91 3.68 -3.73
N HIS A 409 28.75 3.57 -3.08
CA HIS A 409 28.61 3.96 -1.66
C HIS A 409 27.81 2.89 -0.91
N GLY A 410 28.53 2.13 -0.08
CA GLY A 410 28.04 0.91 0.58
C GLY A 410 28.95 -0.32 0.44
N ILE A 411 30.21 -0.11 0.04
CA ILE A 411 31.20 -1.17 -0.18
C ILE A 411 31.37 -1.99 1.11
N VAL A 412 31.03 -3.27 1.04
CA VAL A 412 31.66 -4.28 1.90
C VAL A 412 33.08 -4.45 1.36
N GLU A 413 34.06 -4.55 2.24
CA GLU A 413 35.49 -4.60 1.89
C GLU A 413 35.74 -5.58 0.72
N GLY A 414 36.08 -5.06 -0.48
CA GLY A 414 36.33 -5.86 -1.70
C GLY A 414 35.50 -5.56 -2.96
N ASP A 415 34.46 -4.71 -2.92
CA ASP A 415 33.56 -4.50 -4.09
C ASP A 415 34.12 -3.64 -5.24
N LEU A 416 35.13 -2.80 -5.00
CA LEU A 416 35.84 -2.12 -6.08
C LEU A 416 36.81 -3.10 -6.74
N THR A 417 36.34 -3.75 -7.79
CA THR A 417 37.22 -4.52 -8.67
C THR A 417 37.98 -3.56 -9.59
N ALA A 418 39.28 -3.75 -9.71
CA ALA A 418 40.14 -3.02 -10.63
C ALA A 418 41.08 -4.02 -11.29
N ALA A 419 41.33 -3.88 -12.59
CA ALA A 419 42.24 -4.74 -13.33
C ALA A 419 43.70 -4.50 -12.91
N ASN A 420 44.02 -3.30 -12.41
CA ASN A 420 45.36 -2.92 -11.96
C ASN A 420 45.32 -1.80 -10.90
N LYS A 421 46.50 -1.45 -10.35
CA LYS A 421 46.66 -0.41 -9.32
C LYS A 421 46.31 1.00 -9.82
N GLU A 422 46.51 1.28 -11.10
CA GLU A 422 46.24 2.59 -11.70
C GLU A 422 44.73 2.84 -11.79
N GLU A 423 43.97 1.84 -12.23
CA GLU A 423 42.51 1.88 -12.28
C GLU A 423 41.90 2.03 -10.86
N MET A 424 42.47 1.33 -9.87
CA MET A 424 42.06 1.48 -8.48
C MET A 424 42.31 2.89 -7.95
N TRP A 425 43.44 3.50 -8.31
CA TRP A 425 43.77 4.86 -7.94
C TRP A 425 42.79 5.87 -8.55
N GLN A 426 42.44 5.75 -9.82
CA GLN A 426 41.44 6.61 -10.46
C GLN A 426 40.07 6.48 -9.80
N LYS A 427 39.63 5.25 -9.52
CA LYS A 427 38.37 5.01 -8.80
C LYS A 427 38.38 5.63 -7.41
N THR A 428 39.51 5.57 -6.69
CA THR A 428 39.67 6.18 -5.36
C THR A 428 39.52 7.72 -5.39
N ARG A 429 40.12 8.36 -6.41
CA ARG A 429 39.97 9.82 -6.65
C ARG A 429 38.52 10.18 -6.95
N LEU A 430 37.89 9.49 -7.90
CA LEU A 430 36.49 9.70 -8.28
C LEU A 430 35.51 9.42 -7.13
N HIS A 431 35.83 8.47 -6.27
CA HIS A 431 35.02 8.14 -5.10
C HIS A 431 35.01 9.29 -4.09
N THR A 432 36.18 9.86 -3.78
CA THR A 432 36.24 11.04 -2.90
C THR A 432 35.60 12.27 -3.57
N ALA A 433 35.80 12.45 -4.88
CA ALA A 433 35.15 13.52 -5.64
C ALA A 433 33.61 13.43 -5.56
N THR A 434 33.04 12.23 -5.50
CA THR A 434 31.59 12.02 -5.36
C THR A 434 31.07 12.66 -4.07
N HIS A 435 31.71 12.40 -2.92
CA HIS A 435 31.32 13.01 -1.65
C HIS A 435 31.45 14.53 -1.65
N ILE A 436 32.52 15.07 -2.25
CA ILE A 436 32.73 16.52 -2.33
C ILE A 436 31.62 17.19 -3.16
N ILE A 437 31.27 16.62 -4.32
CA ILE A 437 30.20 17.15 -5.17
C ILE A 437 28.86 17.12 -4.42
N VAL A 438 28.53 16.01 -3.76
CA VAL A 438 27.27 15.86 -3.03
C VAL A 438 27.17 16.87 -1.89
N ALA A 439 28.23 17.05 -1.10
CA ALA A 439 28.28 18.05 -0.04
C ALA A 439 28.17 19.48 -0.60
N ALA A 440 28.82 19.78 -1.72
CA ALA A 440 28.71 21.08 -2.39
C ALA A 440 27.26 21.36 -2.87
N LEU A 441 26.60 20.38 -3.47
CA LEU A 441 25.21 20.50 -3.92
C LEU A 441 24.25 20.71 -2.74
N LYS A 442 24.42 19.98 -1.64
CA LYS A 442 23.62 20.20 -0.41
C LYS A 442 23.78 21.63 0.11
N LYS A 443 25.01 22.16 0.07
CA LYS A 443 25.30 23.54 0.49
C LYS A 443 24.63 24.58 -0.41
N VAL A 444 24.70 24.41 -1.73
CA VAL A 444 24.07 25.31 -2.71
C VAL A 444 22.55 25.29 -2.59
N LEU A 445 21.97 24.08 -2.50
CA LEU A 445 20.52 23.89 -2.47
C LEU A 445 19.91 24.12 -1.07
N LYS A 446 20.73 24.17 -0.02
CA LYS A 446 20.33 24.33 1.39
C LYS A 446 19.32 23.27 1.85
N GLN A 447 19.47 22.05 1.36
CA GLN A 447 18.65 20.91 1.73
C GLN A 447 19.41 19.61 1.54
N ASP A 448 18.92 18.55 2.18
CA ASP A 448 19.44 17.22 1.93
C ASP A 448 19.07 16.72 0.52
N LEU A 449 19.92 15.83 0.03
CA LEU A 449 19.79 15.16 -1.26
C LEU A 449 19.83 13.66 -1.00
N PRO A 450 18.68 13.03 -0.69
CA PRO A 450 18.62 11.60 -0.48
C PRO A 450 19.17 10.86 -1.70
N GLN A 451 20.13 9.97 -1.47
CA GLN A 451 20.76 9.21 -2.54
C GLN A 451 19.74 8.26 -3.21
N ALA A 452 19.77 8.20 -4.53
CA ALA A 452 18.92 7.34 -5.36
C ALA A 452 19.74 6.35 -6.22
N GLY A 453 21.07 6.48 -6.26
CA GLY A 453 21.99 5.67 -7.06
C GLY A 453 23.42 6.23 -7.03
N SER A 454 24.45 5.40 -7.15
CA SER A 454 25.84 5.86 -7.29
C SER A 454 26.71 4.82 -8.00
N ASP A 455 27.46 5.25 -9.00
CA ASP A 455 28.27 4.39 -9.86
C ASP A 455 29.56 5.11 -10.25
N ILE A 456 30.70 4.45 -10.01
CA ILE A 456 32.03 4.99 -10.24
C ILE A 456 32.80 3.99 -11.09
N ASN A 457 33.39 4.45 -12.19
CA ASN A 457 34.33 3.66 -12.98
C ASN A 457 35.67 4.41 -13.09
N ALA A 458 36.59 3.95 -13.93
CA ALA A 458 37.92 4.55 -14.07
C ALA A 458 37.92 5.95 -14.72
N GLU A 459 36.85 6.33 -15.41
CA GLU A 459 36.78 7.53 -16.26
C GLU A 459 35.83 8.59 -15.69
N ARG A 460 34.79 8.19 -14.95
CA ARG A 460 33.72 9.08 -14.50
C ARG A 460 33.05 8.58 -13.22
N LEU A 461 32.40 9.53 -12.54
CA LEU A 461 31.43 9.25 -11.49
C LEU A 461 30.02 9.61 -11.97
N ARG A 462 29.04 8.90 -11.40
CA ARG A 462 27.61 9.13 -11.59
C ARG A 462 26.92 9.07 -10.23
N PHE A 463 26.20 10.11 -9.89
CA PHE A 463 25.44 10.17 -8.65
C PHE A 463 23.97 10.51 -8.94
N ASP A 464 23.06 9.70 -8.43
CA ASP A 464 21.62 9.89 -8.57
C ASP A 464 21.06 10.28 -7.21
N PHE A 465 20.17 11.27 -7.17
CA PHE A 465 19.59 11.81 -5.93
C PHE A 465 18.14 12.26 -6.14
N THR A 466 17.37 12.27 -5.05
CA THR A 466 15.98 12.72 -5.06
C THR A 466 15.93 14.25 -4.95
N PHE A 467 15.36 14.88 -5.97
CA PHE A 467 15.15 16.33 -6.03
C PHE A 467 14.00 16.64 -7.01
N PRO A 468 13.02 17.50 -6.65
CA PRO A 468 11.74 17.60 -7.36
C PRO A 468 11.82 18.32 -8.71
N ARG A 469 12.88 19.10 -8.96
CA ARG A 469 13.05 19.90 -10.18
C ARG A 469 14.41 19.71 -10.83
N LYS A 470 14.59 20.28 -12.02
CA LYS A 470 15.91 20.41 -12.65
C LYS A 470 16.78 21.41 -11.87
N LEU A 471 18.08 21.12 -11.76
CA LEU A 471 19.06 22.07 -11.23
C LEU A 471 19.32 23.14 -12.27
N THR A 472 19.40 24.38 -11.84
CA THR A 472 19.77 25.50 -12.71
C THR A 472 21.25 25.44 -13.05
N ASP A 473 21.63 26.04 -14.18
CA ASP A 473 23.03 26.06 -14.60
C ASP A 473 23.92 26.81 -13.58
N ASP A 474 23.36 27.82 -12.89
CA ASP A 474 24.07 28.56 -11.85
C ASP A 474 24.26 27.72 -10.57
N GLU A 475 23.27 26.92 -10.17
CA GLU A 475 23.42 25.97 -9.06
C GLU A 475 24.51 24.93 -9.36
N LEU A 476 24.58 24.43 -10.60
CA LEU A 476 25.60 23.48 -11.03
C LEU A 476 27.00 24.12 -11.04
N ARG A 477 27.14 25.34 -11.59
CA ARG A 477 28.41 26.08 -11.60
C ARG A 477 28.91 26.39 -10.20
N GLU A 478 28.01 26.81 -9.31
CA GLU A 478 28.40 27.13 -7.93
C GLU A 478 28.80 25.87 -7.15
N ALA A 479 28.10 24.75 -7.36
CA ALA A 479 28.48 23.48 -6.74
C ALA A 479 29.85 22.99 -7.25
N GLU A 480 30.12 23.06 -8.56
CA GLU A 480 31.42 22.74 -9.13
C GLU A 480 32.53 23.64 -8.59
N LYS A 481 32.27 24.94 -8.46
CA LYS A 481 33.21 25.91 -7.89
C LYS A 481 33.54 25.60 -6.44
N ILE A 482 32.53 25.35 -5.60
CA ILE A 482 32.73 24.98 -4.19
C ILE A 482 33.52 23.67 -4.08
N ALA A 483 33.20 22.68 -4.91
CA ALA A 483 33.90 21.40 -4.93
C ALA A 483 35.40 21.57 -5.23
N ASN A 484 35.73 22.36 -6.26
CA ASN A 484 37.13 22.63 -6.62
C ASN A 484 37.85 23.50 -5.58
N GLN A 485 37.17 24.42 -4.90
CA GLN A 485 37.77 25.17 -3.78
C GLN A 485 38.24 24.24 -2.65
N ILE A 486 37.47 23.19 -2.34
CA ILE A 486 37.85 22.20 -1.32
C ILE A 486 39.04 21.34 -1.79
N VAL A 487 39.12 21.02 -3.08
CA VAL A 487 40.30 20.37 -3.67
C VAL A 487 41.53 21.27 -3.55
N GLU A 488 41.42 22.53 -3.94
CA GLU A 488 42.52 23.51 -3.91
C GLU A 488 43.02 23.81 -2.49
N GLN A 489 42.13 23.76 -1.49
CA GLN A 489 42.49 23.91 -0.08
C GLN A 489 43.27 22.71 0.49
N ASP A 490 43.33 21.59 -0.24
CA ASP A 490 44.08 20.39 0.13
C ASP A 490 43.77 19.91 1.55
N VAL A 491 42.48 19.75 1.85
CA VAL A 491 42.02 19.33 3.17
C VAL A 491 42.28 17.84 3.39
N VAL A 492 42.54 17.47 4.65
CA VAL A 492 42.79 16.07 5.03
C VAL A 492 41.50 15.27 4.98
N VAL A 493 41.60 14.01 4.54
CA VAL A 493 40.53 13.02 4.61
C VAL A 493 40.90 12.00 5.67
N THR A 494 40.15 11.96 6.77
CA THR A 494 40.40 11.04 7.89
C THR A 494 39.42 9.88 7.90
N LYS A 495 39.89 8.71 8.33
CA LYS A 495 39.08 7.51 8.53
C LYS A 495 39.06 7.13 10.00
N THR A 496 37.86 6.94 10.55
CA THR A 496 37.64 6.46 11.92
C THR A 496 36.67 5.28 11.92
N GLU A 497 36.93 4.26 12.74
CA GLU A 497 36.02 3.14 12.96
C GLU A 497 35.31 3.31 14.31
N MET A 498 33.98 3.20 14.30
CA MET A 498 33.16 3.42 15.49
C MET A 498 31.82 2.65 15.40
N PRO A 499 31.11 2.47 16.52
CA PRO A 499 29.76 1.91 16.51
C PRO A 499 28.80 2.71 15.61
N TYR A 500 27.87 2.03 14.95
CA TYR A 500 26.90 2.67 14.06
C TYR A 500 26.12 3.82 14.74
N GLU A 501 25.68 3.61 15.98
CA GLU A 501 24.94 4.63 16.73
C GLU A 501 25.79 5.89 16.99
N ASP A 502 27.08 5.72 17.25
CA ASP A 502 28.00 6.83 17.50
C ASP A 502 28.32 7.58 16.20
N ALA A 503 28.42 6.87 15.08
CA ALA A 503 28.57 7.48 13.77
C ALA A 503 27.40 8.41 13.44
N ILE A 504 26.15 7.98 13.68
CA ILE A 504 24.97 8.82 13.47
C ILE A 504 24.99 10.04 14.42
N LYS A 505 25.31 9.84 15.70
CA LYS A 505 25.43 10.94 16.68
C LYS A 505 26.53 11.95 16.31
N SER A 506 27.59 11.51 15.63
CA SER A 506 28.68 12.38 15.16
C SER A 506 28.30 13.30 13.98
N GLY A 507 27.07 13.19 13.48
CA GLY A 507 26.59 13.92 12.31
C GLY A 507 26.99 13.29 10.98
N ALA A 508 27.45 12.03 10.98
CA ALA A 508 27.78 11.33 9.75
C ALA A 508 26.51 11.00 8.95
N ALA A 509 26.50 11.35 7.66
CA ALA A 509 25.42 10.94 6.79
C ALA A 509 25.56 9.45 6.44
N GLY A 510 24.44 8.74 6.44
CA GLY A 510 24.33 7.35 6.03
C GLY A 510 23.28 7.18 4.93
N PHE A 511 23.38 6.09 4.18
CA PHE A 511 22.38 5.71 3.20
C PHE A 511 21.35 4.78 3.85
N PHE A 512 20.18 5.34 4.18
CA PHE A 512 19.11 4.69 4.95
C PHE A 512 18.58 3.36 4.37
N LYS A 513 18.89 3.02 3.12
CA LYS A 513 18.47 1.77 2.47
C LYS A 513 19.47 0.62 2.64
N LEU A 514 20.66 0.88 3.20
CA LEU A 514 21.65 -0.15 3.50
C LEU A 514 21.50 -0.64 4.94
N LYS A 515 21.70 -1.95 5.14
CA LYS A 515 21.92 -2.51 6.47
C LYS A 515 23.40 -2.34 6.81
N TYR A 516 23.69 -1.57 7.86
CA TYR A 516 25.05 -1.37 8.32
C TYR A 516 25.45 -2.44 9.36
N PRO A 517 26.72 -2.90 9.35
CA PRO A 517 27.26 -3.72 10.43
C PRO A 517 27.34 -2.92 11.75
N PRO A 518 27.46 -3.57 12.93
CA PRO A 518 27.53 -2.89 14.23
C PRO A 518 28.68 -1.87 14.34
N MET A 519 29.82 -2.18 13.71
CA MET A 519 30.97 -1.29 13.59
C MET A 519 31.06 -0.77 12.16
N VAL A 520 31.18 0.55 12.00
CA VAL A 520 31.22 1.21 10.69
C VAL A 520 32.47 2.06 10.51
N LYS A 521 32.87 2.25 9.26
CA LYS A 521 33.94 3.17 8.85
C LYS A 521 33.30 4.53 8.52
N VAL A 522 33.78 5.59 9.15
CA VAL A 522 33.37 6.98 8.90
C VAL A 522 34.54 7.72 8.27
N PHE A 523 34.28 8.36 7.14
CA PHE A 523 35.24 9.24 6.47
C PHE A 523 34.83 10.70 6.68
N THR A 524 35.79 11.52 7.11
CA THR A 524 35.60 12.97 7.31
C THR A 524 36.54 13.73 6.36
N ILE A 525 35.98 14.68 5.60
CA ILE A 525 36.72 15.59 4.73
C ILE A 525 36.80 16.94 5.43
N GLY A 526 37.99 17.33 5.87
CA GLY A 526 38.23 18.52 6.68
C GLY A 526 38.42 18.22 8.18
N PRO A 527 38.49 19.25 9.03
CA PRO A 527 38.71 19.09 10.47
C PRO A 527 37.51 18.43 11.17
N ASP A 528 37.75 17.78 12.31
CA ASP A 528 36.70 17.06 13.05
C ASP A 528 35.53 17.96 13.49
N THR A 529 35.81 19.23 13.75
CA THR A 529 34.81 20.29 14.00
C THR A 529 34.76 21.23 12.81
N GLY A 530 33.58 21.37 12.19
CA GLY A 530 33.42 22.20 10.98
C GLY A 530 33.85 21.50 9.68
N TYR A 531 33.78 20.17 9.65
CA TYR A 531 34.05 19.37 8.46
C TYR A 531 33.21 19.80 7.25
N PHE A 532 33.72 19.54 6.05
CA PHE A 532 32.99 19.77 4.81
C PHE A 532 32.03 18.62 4.49
N SER A 533 32.49 17.37 4.65
CA SER A 533 31.63 16.18 4.59
C SER A 533 32.04 15.16 5.65
N ARG A 534 31.07 14.43 6.19
CA ARG A 534 31.28 13.29 7.09
C ARG A 534 30.25 12.22 6.77
N GLU A 535 30.71 11.04 6.38
CA GLU A 535 29.83 10.00 5.81
C GLU A 535 30.27 8.60 6.24
N ILE A 536 29.29 7.72 6.44
CA ILE A 536 29.53 6.29 6.64
C ILE A 536 29.83 5.65 5.28
N CYS A 537 31.08 5.26 5.05
CA CYS A 537 31.51 4.71 3.76
C CYS A 537 32.57 3.60 3.95
N GLY A 538 32.47 2.54 3.14
CA GLY A 538 33.40 1.41 3.16
C GLY A 538 34.42 1.39 2.02
N GLY A 539 34.37 2.36 1.10
CA GLY A 539 35.26 2.41 -0.05
C GLY A 539 36.61 3.09 0.21
N PRO A 540 37.55 3.02 -0.74
CA PRO A 540 38.84 3.69 -0.66
C PRO A 540 38.65 5.19 -0.88
N HIS A 541 39.41 5.98 -0.14
CA HIS A 541 39.46 7.43 -0.29
C HIS A 541 40.90 7.91 -0.46
N VAL A 542 41.05 9.06 -1.10
CA VAL A 542 42.33 9.79 -1.11
C VAL A 542 42.67 10.24 0.30
N SER A 543 43.95 10.48 0.58
CA SER A 543 44.37 10.95 1.91
C SER A 543 44.22 12.48 2.06
N ARG A 544 44.28 13.19 0.95
CA ARG A 544 44.10 14.64 0.87
C ARG A 544 43.34 15.03 -0.40
N THR A 545 42.56 16.10 -0.35
CA THR A 545 41.68 16.47 -1.48
C THR A 545 42.43 16.93 -2.73
N ALA A 546 43.67 17.44 -2.62
CA ALA A 546 44.46 17.81 -3.80
C ALA A 546 44.82 16.61 -4.69
N GLU A 547 44.83 15.39 -4.14
CA GLU A 547 45.08 14.14 -4.90
C GLU A 547 43.98 13.87 -5.94
N ILE A 548 42.81 14.52 -5.82
CA ILE A 548 41.68 14.36 -6.74
C ILE A 548 41.96 15.02 -8.09
N GLY A 549 42.75 16.09 -8.16
CA GLY A 549 42.81 16.96 -9.34
C GLY A 549 41.54 17.79 -9.49
N ARG A 550 41.24 18.26 -10.70
CA ARG A 550 40.10 19.16 -10.92
C ARG A 550 38.81 18.39 -11.15
N ILE A 551 37.73 18.75 -10.48
CA ILE A 551 36.40 18.13 -10.66
C ILE A 551 35.62 18.92 -11.71
N LYS A 552 35.00 18.20 -12.66
CA LYS A 552 34.14 18.80 -13.69
C LYS A 552 32.82 18.06 -13.85
N ILE A 553 31.72 18.77 -13.62
CA ILE A 553 30.36 18.30 -13.85
C ILE A 553 30.09 18.36 -15.36
N THR A 554 29.87 17.19 -15.96
CA THR A 554 29.68 17.07 -17.41
C THR A 554 28.22 17.09 -17.81
N LYS A 555 27.33 16.58 -16.96
CA LYS A 555 25.90 16.49 -17.27
C LYS A 555 25.03 16.40 -16.03
N GLU A 556 23.86 16.99 -16.12
CA GLU A 556 22.73 16.78 -15.21
C GLU A 556 21.50 16.33 -16.02
N GLU A 557 20.79 15.30 -15.57
CA GLU A 557 19.62 14.74 -16.28
C GLU A 557 18.55 14.15 -15.35
N SER A 558 17.31 14.08 -15.83
CA SER A 558 16.21 13.41 -15.11
C SER A 558 16.32 11.89 -15.26
N VAL A 559 16.19 11.16 -14.15
CA VAL A 559 16.19 9.68 -14.16
C VAL A 559 14.77 9.11 -14.14
N SER A 560 13.92 9.69 -13.29
CA SER A 560 12.49 9.35 -13.14
C SER A 560 11.78 10.51 -12.44
N GLY A 561 10.45 10.46 -12.28
CA GLY A 561 9.74 11.48 -11.50
C GLY A 561 10.35 11.63 -10.10
N GLY A 562 10.83 12.84 -9.77
CA GLY A 562 11.46 13.18 -8.48
C GLY A 562 12.94 12.78 -8.32
N ASN A 563 13.59 12.16 -9.31
CA ASN A 563 15.02 11.77 -9.22
C ASN A 563 15.87 12.41 -10.32
N ARG A 564 17.01 12.95 -9.92
CA ARG A 564 18.03 13.62 -10.76
C ARG A 564 19.32 12.82 -10.77
N ARG A 565 20.14 13.03 -11.80
CA ARG A 565 21.46 12.40 -11.96
C ARG A 565 22.49 13.43 -12.36
N ILE A 566 23.64 13.39 -11.71
CA ILE A 566 24.85 14.13 -12.09
C ILE A 566 25.90 13.15 -12.58
N ARG A 567 26.62 13.56 -13.62
CA ARG A 567 27.85 12.92 -14.10
C ARG A 567 28.99 13.90 -14.00
N ALA A 568 30.12 13.44 -13.49
CA ALA A 568 31.34 14.24 -13.42
C ALA A 568 32.58 13.41 -13.77
N VAL A 569 33.64 14.11 -14.13
CA VAL A 569 34.97 13.56 -14.39
C VAL A 569 36.00 14.31 -13.55
N ILE A 570 37.19 13.75 -13.44
CA ILE A 570 38.36 14.41 -12.86
C ILE A 570 39.38 14.70 -13.96
N GLU A 571 39.98 15.89 -13.94
CA GLU A 571 41.01 16.39 -14.87
C GLU A 571 42.35 16.60 -14.16
#